data_AF-A0A6M2ERZ5-F1
#
_entry.id   AF-A0A6M2ERZ5-F1
#
_cell.length_a   1.000
_cell.length_b   1.000
_cell.length_c   1.000
_cell.angle_alpha   90.00
_cell.angle_beta   90.00
_cell.angle_gamma   90.00
#
_symmetry.space_group_name_H-M   'P 1'
#
loop_
_entity.id
_entity.type
_entity.pdbx_description
1 polymer ?
#
loop_
_entity_poly.entity_id
_entity_poly.type
_entity_poly.pdbx_seq_one_letter_code
_entity_poly.pdbx_strand_id
1 'polypeptide(L)'
;MTSSSSNTIIAFPKLKSLSFYFMEEWEGGNEDKTNISISTIIVPSLRSLRIRDCPKLKALPDYVLQSTTLEKLAIGGSLILEEQYLKAGGEGWPNASHTPVITKYGT
;
A
#
# COMPACT_ATOMS: atom_id res chain seq x y z
N MET A 1 10.00 10.42 31.12
CA MET A 1 9.17 9.74 30.08
C MET A 1 9.01 10.73 28.94
N THR A 2 9.68 10.52 27.80
CA THR A 2 9.52 11.39 26.63
C THR A 2 8.35 10.89 25.80
N SER A 3 7.23 11.59 25.85
CA SER A 3 6.11 11.36 24.93
C SER A 3 6.53 11.80 23.53
N SER A 4 6.89 10.85 22.67
CA SER A 4 7.07 11.13 21.24
C SER A 4 5.69 11.39 20.64
N SER A 5 5.37 12.65 20.36
CA SER A 5 4.11 13.00 19.69
C SER A 5 4.24 12.64 18.22
N SER A 6 3.56 11.60 17.74
CA SER A 6 3.46 11.30 16.31
C SER A 6 2.48 12.28 15.65
N ASN A 7 2.89 13.04 14.64
CA ASN A 7 2.08 13.98 13.88
C ASN A 7 1.57 13.25 12.64
N THR A 8 0.34 12.77 12.68
CA THR A 8 -0.27 12.18 11.48
C THR A 8 -0.47 13.24 10.39
N ILE A 9 0.01 12.98 9.17
CA ILE A 9 -0.31 13.79 7.99
C ILE A 9 -1.47 13.10 7.27
N ILE A 10 -2.63 13.76 7.24
CA ILE A 10 -3.78 13.26 6.48
C ILE A 10 -3.63 13.77 5.04
N ALA A 11 -3.23 12.87 4.15
CA ALA A 11 -3.16 13.15 2.73
C ALA A 11 -4.46 12.72 2.05
N PHE A 12 -4.99 13.59 1.19
CA PHE A 12 -6.17 13.31 0.36
C PHE A 12 -7.35 12.67 1.15
N PRO A 13 -7.92 13.38 2.13
CA PRO A 13 -8.89 12.82 3.08
C PRO A 13 -10.16 12.25 2.42
N LYS A 14 -10.48 12.64 1.18
CA LYS A 14 -11.67 12.21 0.43
C LYS A 14 -11.34 11.25 -0.72
N LEU A 15 -10.07 10.90 -0.93
CA LEU A 15 -9.66 10.05 -2.03
C LEU A 15 -10.12 8.62 -1.80
N LYS A 16 -10.95 8.11 -2.72
CA LYS A 16 -11.51 6.75 -2.64
C LYS A 16 -10.79 5.76 -3.54
N SER A 17 -10.17 6.23 -4.61
CA SER A 17 -9.50 5.40 -5.59
C SER A 17 -8.15 6.00 -5.93
N LEU A 18 -7.10 5.19 -5.90
CA LEU A 18 -5.74 5.56 -6.27
C LEU A 18 -5.19 4.52 -7.24
N SER A 19 -4.49 4.97 -8.27
CA SER A 19 -3.97 4.09 -9.30
C SER A 19 -2.59 4.54 -9.76
N PHE A 20 -1.67 3.58 -9.84
CA PHE A 20 -0.31 3.75 -10.34
C PHE A 20 -0.14 2.86 -11.57
N TYR A 21 0.32 3.47 -12.67
CA TYR A 21 0.50 2.81 -13.96
C TYR A 21 1.89 3.14 -14.49
N PHE A 22 2.62 2.14 -14.99
CA PHE A 22 3.90 2.31 -15.70
C PHE A 22 4.94 3.09 -14.90
N MET A 23 5.01 2.83 -13.59
CA MET A 23 5.98 3.48 -12.70
C MET A 23 7.26 2.64 -12.63
N GLU A 24 8.06 2.67 -13.69
CA GLU A 24 9.23 1.79 -13.89
C GLU A 24 10.29 1.92 -12.79
N GLU A 25 10.49 3.14 -12.28
CA GLU A 25 11.51 3.48 -11.28
C GLU A 25 10.95 3.51 -9.83
N TRP A 26 9.68 3.17 -9.63
CA TRP A 26 9.07 3.25 -8.31
C TRP A 26 9.41 2.02 -7.47
N GLU A 27 10.33 2.18 -6.53
CA GLU A 27 10.76 1.09 -5.64
C GLU A 27 9.84 0.88 -4.43
N GLY A 28 9.03 1.88 -4.10
CA GLY A 28 8.26 1.93 -2.85
C GLY A 28 9.16 2.35 -1.69
N GLY A 29 8.76 3.38 -0.97
CA GLY A 29 9.56 3.90 0.15
C GLY A 29 9.59 2.89 1.29
N ASN A 30 10.72 2.20 1.46
CA ASN A 30 11.04 1.50 2.71
C ASN A 30 12.54 1.49 3.03
N GLU A 31 13.25 2.53 2.60
CA GLU A 31 14.67 2.71 2.87
C GLU A 31 14.88 4.14 3.34
N ASP A 32 14.45 4.40 4.58
CA ASP A 32 15.17 5.26 5.52
C ASP A 32 14.33 5.51 6.78
N LYS A 33 14.73 4.87 7.89
CA LYS A 33 14.43 5.36 9.25
C LYS A 33 15.24 6.63 9.55
N THR A 34 15.33 7.58 8.61
CA THR A 34 16.05 8.84 8.84
C THR A 34 15.08 9.89 9.37
N ASN A 35 15.02 9.99 10.70
CA ASN A 35 14.78 11.22 11.46
C ASN A 35 13.57 12.14 11.12
N ILE A 36 12.57 11.69 10.37
CA ILE A 36 11.23 12.31 10.37
C ILE A 36 10.33 11.44 11.27
N SER A 37 10.69 11.43 12.55
CA SER A 37 10.26 10.50 13.59
C SER A 37 8.76 10.55 13.96
N ILE A 38 7.88 11.11 13.13
CA ILE A 38 6.59 11.60 13.60
C ILE A 38 5.47 11.54 12.54
N SER A 39 5.72 11.54 11.22
CA SER A 39 4.64 11.66 10.21
C SER A 39 4.20 10.39 9.50
N THR A 40 3.21 9.70 10.06
CA THR A 40 2.40 8.70 9.34
C THR A 40 1.52 9.40 8.32
N ILE A 41 1.73 9.14 7.02
CA ILE A 41 0.83 9.60 5.97
C ILE A 41 -0.35 8.64 5.90
N ILE A 42 -1.57 9.15 6.11
CA ILE A 42 -2.80 8.36 6.06
C ILE A 42 -3.69 8.89 4.94
N VAL A 43 -4.25 7.96 4.15
CA VAL A 43 -5.27 8.23 3.13
C VAL A 43 -6.59 7.56 3.57
N PRO A 44 -7.32 8.16 4.52
CA PRO A 44 -8.31 7.43 5.34
C PRO A 44 -9.53 6.94 4.56
N SER A 45 -9.86 7.56 3.43
CA SER A 45 -11.02 7.20 2.62
C SER A 45 -10.72 6.21 1.49
N LEU A 46 -9.49 5.70 1.38
CA LEU A 46 -9.07 4.92 0.23
C LEU A 46 -9.72 3.54 0.23
N ARG A 47 -10.58 3.28 -0.75
CA ARG A 47 -11.30 2.01 -0.93
C ARG A 47 -10.72 1.14 -2.03
N SER A 48 -10.09 1.73 -3.04
CA SER A 48 -9.51 1.00 -4.16
C SER A 48 -8.09 1.45 -4.45
N LEU A 49 -7.16 0.49 -4.48
CA LEU A 49 -5.79 0.68 -4.92
C LEU A 49 -5.51 -0.20 -6.13
N ARG A 50 -4.88 0.38 -7.14
CA ARG A 50 -4.53 -0.25 -8.41
C ARG A 50 -3.06 0.00 -8.70
N ILE A 51 -2.31 -1.08 -8.89
CA ILE A 51 -0.89 -1.02 -9.23
C ILE A 51 -0.69 -1.87 -10.48
N ARG A 52 -0.25 -1.23 -11.55
CA ARG A 52 -0.06 -1.89 -12.84
C ARG A 52 1.26 -1.46 -13.47
N ASP A 53 2.04 -2.45 -13.93
CA ASP A 53 3.29 -2.23 -14.64
C ASP A 53 4.28 -1.39 -13.79
N CYS A 54 4.43 -1.77 -12.52
CA CYS A 54 5.37 -1.18 -11.55
C CYS A 54 6.41 -2.25 -11.16
N PRO A 55 7.40 -2.54 -12.03
CA PRO A 55 8.27 -3.71 -11.90
C PRO A 55 9.25 -3.62 -10.73
N LYS A 56 9.64 -2.41 -10.32
CA LYS A 56 10.59 -2.19 -9.22
C LYS A 56 9.94 -2.07 -7.85
N LEU A 57 8.60 -1.99 -7.75
CA LEU A 57 7.92 -1.85 -6.47
C LEU A 57 8.01 -3.15 -5.67
N LYS A 58 8.78 -3.14 -4.58
CA LYS A 58 9.08 -4.37 -3.80
C LYS A 58 8.07 -4.67 -2.71
N ALA A 59 7.38 -3.65 -2.20
CA ALA A 59 6.40 -3.76 -1.12
C ALA A 59 5.39 -2.61 -1.19
N LEU A 60 4.21 -2.83 -0.61
CA LEU A 60 3.25 -1.74 -0.39
C LEU A 60 3.68 -0.89 0.81
N PRO A 61 3.40 0.43 0.80
CA PRO A 61 3.61 1.27 1.97
C PRO A 61 2.81 0.80 3.20
N ASP A 62 3.35 0.99 4.40
CA ASP A 62 2.72 0.55 5.66
C ASP A 62 1.28 1.04 5.85
N TYR A 63 0.96 2.27 5.42
CA TYR A 63 -0.40 2.80 5.54
C TYR A 63 -1.44 2.00 4.73
N VAL A 64 -1.01 1.38 3.62
CA VAL A 64 -1.88 0.52 2.79
C VAL A 64 -2.16 -0.78 3.53
N LEU A 65 -1.12 -1.35 4.14
CA LEU A 65 -1.17 -2.59 4.91
C LEU A 65 -1.97 -2.44 6.22
N GLN A 66 -1.98 -1.23 6.79
CA GLN A 66 -2.74 -0.87 7.99
C GLN A 66 -4.13 -0.30 7.68
N SER A 67 -4.50 -0.17 6.39
CA SER A 67 -5.78 0.43 6.01
C SER A 67 -6.95 -0.48 6.41
N THR A 68 -7.92 0.10 7.13
CA THR A 68 -9.20 -0.55 7.45
C THR A 68 -10.31 -0.21 6.46
N THR A 69 -10.06 0.72 5.54
CA THR A 69 -11.06 1.19 4.57
C THR A 69 -10.83 0.66 3.16
N LEU A 70 -9.68 0.01 2.92
CA LEU A 70 -9.37 -0.56 1.62
C LEU A 70 -10.21 -1.81 1.36
N GLU A 71 -11.02 -1.75 0.30
CA GLU A 71 -11.92 -2.84 -0.10
C GLU A 71 -11.35 -3.67 -1.26
N LYS A 72 -10.56 -3.02 -2.14
CA LYS A 72 -10.05 -3.64 -3.38
C LYS A 72 -8.60 -3.30 -3.62
N LEU A 73 -7.80 -4.33 -3.87
CA LEU A 73 -6.42 -4.22 -4.32
C LEU A 73 -6.26 -4.97 -5.64
N ALA A 74 -5.86 -4.26 -6.70
CA ALA A 74 -5.57 -4.87 -7.99
C ALA A 74 -4.09 -4.68 -8.34
N ILE A 75 -3.39 -5.79 -8.58
CA ILE A 75 -1.96 -5.83 -8.88
C ILE A 75 -1.76 -6.50 -10.25
N GLY A 76 -0.89 -5.94 -11.09
CA GLY A 76 -0.55 -6.50 -12.39
C GLY A 76 0.78 -5.98 -12.90
N GLY A 77 1.53 -6.79 -13.64
CA GLY A 77 2.80 -6.34 -14.24
C GLY A 77 3.87 -5.98 -13.20
N SER A 78 3.72 -6.47 -11.97
CA SER A 78 4.72 -6.37 -10.90
C SER A 78 4.95 -7.76 -10.33
N LEU A 79 5.97 -8.46 -10.84
CA LEU A 79 6.23 -9.86 -10.48
C LEU A 79 6.41 -10.04 -8.96
N ILE A 80 7.06 -9.08 -8.31
CA ILE A 80 7.33 -9.11 -6.87
C ILE A 80 6.03 -9.03 -6.07
N LEU A 81 5.18 -8.05 -6.36
CA LEU A 81 3.91 -7.87 -5.64
C LEU A 81 2.90 -8.96 -5.98
N GLU A 82 2.87 -9.43 -7.23
CA GLU A 82 2.02 -10.56 -7.62
C GLU A 82 2.41 -11.81 -6.83
N GLU A 83 3.71 -12.10 -6.69
CA GLU A 83 4.19 -13.23 -5.91
C GLU A 83 3.85 -13.11 -4.42
N GLN A 84 3.99 -11.92 -3.84
CA GLN A 84 3.71 -11.67 -2.42
C GLN A 84 2.21 -11.72 -2.10
N TYR A 85 1.37 -11.06 -2.89
CA TYR A 85 -0.03 -10.80 -2.51
C TYR A 85 -1.06 -11.63 -3.28
N LEU A 86 -0.69 -12.30 -4.38
CA LEU A 86 -1.62 -13.14 -5.15
C LEU A 86 -1.37 -14.64 -4.98
N LYS A 87 -0.24 -15.07 -4.40
CA LYS A 87 -0.04 -16.48 -4.04
C LYS A 87 -0.94 -16.90 -2.88
N ALA A 88 -1.39 -18.16 -2.91
CA ALA A 88 -2.22 -18.82 -1.90
C ALA A 88 -3.44 -18.01 -1.41
N GLY A 89 -4.09 -17.23 -2.29
CA GLY A 89 -5.32 -16.51 -1.94
C GLY A 89 -5.11 -15.26 -1.07
N GLY A 90 -3.92 -14.67 -1.07
CA GLY A 90 -3.65 -13.41 -0.35
C GLY A 90 -2.96 -13.57 1.00
N GLU A 91 -2.30 -14.71 1.25
CA GLU A 91 -1.55 -14.99 2.48
C GLU A 91 -0.45 -13.97 2.81
N GLY A 92 0.01 -13.17 1.83
CA GLY A 92 0.97 -12.08 2.07
C GLY A 92 0.37 -10.82 2.71
N TRP A 93 -0.94 -10.78 3.01
CA TRP A 93 -1.55 -9.64 3.67
C TRP A 93 -1.31 -9.67 5.20
N PRO A 94 -0.59 -8.69 5.78
CA PRO A 94 -0.05 -8.78 7.14
C PRO A 94 -1.07 -8.55 8.28
N ASN A 95 -2.33 -8.23 7.99
CA ASN A 95 -3.36 -8.03 9.01
C ASN A 95 -4.71 -8.65 8.61
N ALA A 96 -5.09 -9.72 9.31
CA ALA A 96 -6.31 -10.50 9.03
C ALA A 96 -7.62 -9.81 9.47
N SER A 97 -7.57 -8.65 10.14
CA SER A 97 -8.78 -7.96 10.61
C SER A 97 -9.59 -7.33 9.48
N HIS A 98 -8.91 -6.82 8.45
CA HIS A 98 -9.53 -6.33 7.22
C HIS A 98 -8.61 -6.69 6.05
N THR A 99 -9.05 -7.65 5.24
CA THR A 99 -8.35 -8.07 4.03
C THR A 99 -9.16 -7.58 2.82
N PRO A 100 -8.58 -6.73 1.95
CA PRO A 100 -9.25 -6.31 0.73
C PRO A 100 -9.41 -7.51 -0.21
N VAL A 101 -10.35 -7.42 -1.15
CA VAL A 101 -10.39 -8.36 -2.28
C VAL A 101 -9.16 -8.08 -3.15
N ILE A 102 -8.23 -9.03 -3.17
CA ILE A 102 -7.00 -8.94 -3.97
C ILE A 102 -7.25 -9.62 -5.33
N THR A 103 -6.95 -8.92 -6.41
CA THR A 103 -7.16 -9.40 -7.79
C THR A 103 -5.94 -9.13 -8.65
N LYS A 104 -5.71 -10.00 -9.63
CA LYS A 104 -4.75 -9.75 -10.71
C LYS A 104 -5.42 -8.92 -11.81
N TYR A 105 -4.70 -7.98 -12.43
CA TYR A 105 -5.16 -7.39 -13.70
C TYR A 105 -5.28 -8.49 -14.77
N GLY A 106 -6.39 -8.47 -15.51
CA GLY A 106 -6.69 -9.47 -16.53
C GLY A 106 -5.59 -9.58 -17.57
N THR A 107 -5.14 -10.82 -17.80
CA THR A 107 -4.41 -11.27 -19.00
C THR A 107 -5.26 -11.12 -20.25
#